data_AF-A0A820IIR2-F1
#
_entry.id   AF-A0A820IIR2-F1
#
_cell.length_a   1.000
_cell.length_b   1.000
_cell.length_c   1.000
_cell.angle_alpha   90.00
_cell.angle_beta   90.00
_cell.angle_gamma   90.00
#
_symmetry.space_group_name_H-M   'P 1'
#
loop_
_entity.id
_entity.type
_entity.pdbx_description
1 polymer ?
#
loop_
_entity_poly.entity_id
_entity_poly.type
_entity_poly.pdbx_seq_one_letter_code
_entity_poly.pdbx_strand_id
1 'polypeptide(L)' 'QYIDRHCVYYRKPLVDSGIFGTKASAQVVVPFLTESYSSTNDPSDPKGDLSTVINFPISINH' A
#
# COMPACT_ATOMS: atom_id res chain seq x y z
N GLN A 1 3.85 -5.83 2.08
CA GLN A 1 4.33 -6.14 3.46
C GLN A 1 4.94 -7.53 3.65
N TYR A 2 4.30 -8.66 3.28
CA TYR A 2 4.85 -10.00 3.55
C TYR A 2 6.24 -10.23 2.94
N ILE A 3 6.39 -9.94 1.64
CA ILE A 3 7.66 -10.09 0.92
C ILE A 3 8.72 -9.13 1.47
N ASP A 4 8.36 -7.88 1.75
CA ASP A 4 9.24 -6.89 2.39
C ASP A 4 9.83 -7.41 3.71
N ARG A 5 9.01 -7.99 4.61
CA ARG A 5 9.50 -8.58 5.86
C ARG A 5 10.52 -9.70 5.64
N HIS A 6 10.31 -10.55 4.64
CA HIS A 6 11.26 -11.60 4.29
C HIS A 6 12.55 -11.05 3.69
N CYS A 7 12.47 -10.05 2.81
CA CYS A 7 13.64 -9.38 2.23
C CYS A 7 14.49 -8.69 3.31
N VAL A 8 13.86 -8.04 4.29
CA VAL A 8 14.55 -7.46 5.44
C VAL A 8 15.23 -8.55 6.28
N TYR A 9 14.52 -9.63 6.62
CA TYR A 9 15.08 -10.73 7.44
C TYR A 9 16.30 -11.40 6.78
N TYR A 10 16.20 -11.70 5.47
CA TYR A 10 17.28 -12.35 4.72
C TYR A 10 18.29 -11.37 4.10
N ARG A 11 18.14 -10.06 4.35
CA ARG A 11 18.98 -8.99 3.79
C ARG A 11 19.11 -9.09 2.27
N LYS A 12 17.99 -9.34 1.60
CA LYS A 12 17.91 -9.38 0.14
C LYS A 12 17.35 -8.05 -0.37
N PRO A 13 17.92 -7.50 -1.46
CA PRO A 13 17.32 -6.34 -2.09
C PRO A 13 15.92 -6.69 -2.63
N LEU A 14 15.04 -5.70 -2.66
CA LEU A 14 13.67 -5.82 -3.17
C LEU A 14 13.42 -4.71 -4.19
N VAL A 15 12.78 -5.07 -5.30
CA VAL A 15 12.23 -4.12 -6.26
C VAL A 15 10.74 -4.39 -6.34
N ASP A 16 9.95 -3.40 -5.95
CA ASP A 16 8.49 -3.46 -6.00
C ASP A 16 7.97 -2.40 -6.98
N SER A 17 6.88 -2.70 -7.69
CA SER A 17 6.30 -1.81 -8.69
C SER A 17 4.79 -1.95 -8.73
N GLY A 18 4.10 -0.81 -8.79
CA GLY A 18 2.64 -0.74 -8.84
C GLY A 18 2.13 0.08 -10.02
N ILE A 19 0.91 -0.21 -10.46
CA ILE A 19 0.17 0.57 -11.46
C ILE A 19 -1.23 0.88 -10.94
N PHE A 20 -1.72 2.10 -11.20
CA PHE A 20 -3.07 2.54 -10.90
C PHE A 20 -3.61 3.41 -12.03
N GLY A 21 -4.43 2.83 -12.90
CA GLY A 21 -4.85 3.48 -14.14
C GLY A 21 -3.64 3.83 -15.01
N THR A 22 -3.41 5.12 -15.23
CA THR A 22 -2.24 5.65 -15.97
C THR A 22 -1.06 6.01 -15.08
N LYS A 23 -1.18 5.87 -13.76
CA LYS A 23 -0.11 6.14 -12.80
C LYS A 23 0.71 4.88 -12.58
N ALA A 24 2.03 5.03 -12.45
CA ALA A 24 2.95 3.95 -12.11
C ALA A 24 3.88 4.38 -10.97
N SER A 25 4.26 3.42 -10.13
CA SER A 25 5.25 3.60 -9.06
C SER A 25 6.25 2.45 -9.08
N ALA A 26 7.48 2.73 -8.67
CA ALA A 26 8.51 1.75 -8.41
C ALA A 26 9.26 2.14 -7.14
N GLN A 27 9.52 1.16 -6.28
CA GLN A 27 10.27 1.34 -5.04
C GLN A 27 11.36 0.28 -4.95
N VAL A 28 12.58 0.74 -4.65
CA VAL A 28 13.75 -0.13 -4.51
C VAL A 28 14.19 -0.10 -3.05
N VAL A 29 14.29 -1.27 -2.44
CA VAL A 29 14.80 -1.45 -1.07
C VAL A 29 16.18 -2.09 -1.14
N VAL A 30 17.20 -1.35 -0.70
CA VAL A 30 18.58 -1.81 -0.56
C VAL A 30 18.89 -2.03 0.92
N PRO A 31 19.30 -3.24 1.33
CA PRO A 31 19.62 -3.54 2.72
C PRO A 31 20.67 -2.55 3.26
N PHE A 32 20.44 -2.04 4.48
CA PHE A 32 21.32 -1.10 5.19
C PHE A 32 21.45 0.30 4.58
N LEU A 33 20.71 0.62 3.52
CA LEU A 33 20.78 1.93 2.87
C LEU A 33 19.42 2.62 2.83
N THR A 34 18.36 1.90 2.45
CA THR A 34 17.01 2.47 2.31
C THR A 34 16.08 1.92 3.39
N GLU A 35 15.02 2.66 3.67
CA GLU A 35 13.92 2.17 4.49
C GLU A 35 13.16 1.02 3.80
N SER A 36 12.48 0.19 4.58
CA SER A 36 11.68 -0.92 4.05
C SER A 36 10.34 -0.42 3.51
N TYR A 37 9.72 -1.17 2.59
CA TYR A 37 8.42 -0.80 2.03
C TYR A 37 7.38 -0.55 3.14
N SER A 38 7.37 -1.38 4.18
CA SER A 38 6.42 -1.29 5.30
C SER A 38 6.69 -0.15 6.29
N SER A 39 7.70 0.69 6.06
CA SER A 39 8.03 1.83 6.93
C SER A 39 7.00 2.96 6.80
N THR A 40 6.33 3.02 5.65
CA THR A 40 5.24 3.95 5.36
C THR A 40 3.94 3.16 5.16
N ASN A 41 2.83 3.68 5.69
CA ASN A 41 1.51 3.12 5.40
C ASN A 41 0.93 3.82 4.17
N ASP A 42 0.56 3.03 3.17
CA ASP A 42 -0.21 3.53 2.03
C ASP A 42 -1.56 4.08 2.53
N PRO A 43 -2.10 5.12 1.87
CA PRO A 43 -3.42 5.63 2.19
C PRO A 43 -4.44 4.49 2.08
N SER A 44 -5.18 4.25 3.15
CA SER A 44 -6.26 3.27 3.16
C SER A 44 -7.35 3.71 2.19
N ASP A 45 -7.94 2.75 1.47
CA ASP A 45 -9.14 3.00 0.67
C ASP A 45 -10.20 3.72 1.52
N PRO A 46 -10.90 4.73 0.97
CA PRO A 46 -11.96 5.41 1.67
C PRO A 46 -13.08 4.41 1.96
N LYS A 47 -13.15 3.93 3.19
CA LYS A 47 -14.29 3.14 3.67
C LYS A 47 -15.40 4.13 3.98
N GLY A 48 -16.54 4.00 3.30
CA GLY A 48 -17.74 4.72 3.69
C GLY A 48 -18.15 4.33 5.11
N ASP A 49 -18.64 5.29 5.89
CA ASP A 49 -19.20 5.00 7.19
C ASP A 49 -20.42 4.07 7.04
N LEU A 50 -20.51 3.05 7.90
CA LEU A 50 -21.56 2.03 7.83
C LEU A 50 -22.97 2.64 7.90
N SER A 51 -23.12 3.76 8.62
CA SER A 51 -24.36 4.54 8.70
C SER A 51 -24.75 5.19 7.36
N THR A 52 -23.77 5.63 6.56
CA THR A 52 -23.99 6.18 5.22
C THR A 52 -24.41 5.09 4.23
N VAL A 53 -23.79 3.91 4.32
CA VAL A 53 -24.14 2.76 3.46
C VAL A 53 -25.56 2.23 3.75
N ILE A 54 -25.91 2.11 5.04
CA ILE A 54 -27.17 1.46 5.44
C ILE A 54 -28.35 2.43 5.51
N ASN A 55 -28.14 3.63 6.07
CA ASN A 55 -29.25 4.53 6.43
C ASN A 55 -29.34 5.78 5.56
N PHE A 56 -28.23 6.21 4.94
CA PHE A 56 -28.17 7.48 4.20
C PHE A 56 -27.31 7.38 2.93
N PRO A 57 -27.70 6.58 1.93
CA PRO A 57 -26.93 6.46 0.70
C PRO A 57 -26.98 7.78 -0.07
N ILE A 58 -25.86 8.49 -0.10
CA ILE A 58 -25.70 9.81 -0.74
C ILE A 58 -24.91 9.74 -2.06
N SER A 59 -24.31 8.60 -2.39
CA SER A 59 -23.57 8.41 -3.63
C SER A 59 -23.66 6.95 -4.10
N ILE A 60 -23.54 6.72 -5.41
CA ILE A 60 -23.63 5.39 -6.03
C ILE A 60 -22.48 4.44 -5.64
N ASN A 61 -21.42 4.97 -5.04
CA ASN A 61 -20.28 4.19 -4.56
C ASN A 61 -20.46 3.67 -3.12
N HIS A 62 -21.58 3.96 -2.47
CA HIS A 62 -21.92 3.48 -1.12
C HIS A 62 -22.87 2.30 -1.17
#